data_AF-A0A2D9C746-F1
#
_entry.id   AF-A0A2D9C746-F1
#
_cell.length_a   1.000
_cell.length_b   1.000
_cell.length_c   1.000
_cell.angle_alpha   90.00
_cell.angle_beta   90.00
_cell.angle_gamma   90.00
#
_symmetry.space_group_name_H-M   'P 1'
#
loop_
_entity.id
_entity.type
_entity.pdbx_description
1 polymer ?
#
loop_
_entity_poly.entity_id
_entity_poly.type
_entity_poly.pdbx_seq_one_letter_code
_entity_poly.pdbx_strand_id
1 'polypeptide(L)'
;MPQEQFEVTVTKLDGKIDRLTDTIESIRFAQTDMYEKVTNIEKAIYNPDEGLYARLKEQESDLEDLKEFKANITKFLWIITSGMTGILIKFGFDLSG
;
A
#
# COMPACT_ATOMS: atom_id res chain seq x y z
N MET A 1 28.56 -16.49 59.41
CA MET A 1 27.86 -17.38 58.45
C MET A 1 26.57 -16.78 57.89
N PRO A 2 25.56 -16.29 58.65
CA PRO A 2 24.32 -15.74 58.06
C PRO A 2 24.49 -14.36 57.38
N GLN A 3 25.29 -13.48 58.00
CA GLN A 3 25.58 -12.12 57.50
C GLN A 3 26.34 -12.15 56.16
N GLU A 4 27.31 -13.07 56.03
CA GLU A 4 28.13 -13.26 54.83
C GLU A 4 27.30 -13.76 53.64
N GLN A 5 26.36 -14.69 53.86
CA GLN A 5 25.44 -15.14 52.80
C GLN A 5 24.48 -14.03 52.36
N PHE A 6 24.06 -13.17 53.28
CA PHE A 6 23.23 -12.01 52.96
C PHE A 6 23.99 -11.01 52.09
N GLU A 7 25.22 -10.65 52.47
CA GLU A 7 26.09 -9.73 51.72
C GLU A 7 26.40 -10.23 50.31
N VAL A 8 26.69 -11.53 50.16
CA VAL A 8 26.88 -12.17 48.85
C VAL A 8 25.60 -12.12 48.00
N THR A 9 24.43 -12.28 48.61
CA THR A 9 23.14 -12.25 47.91
C THR A 9 22.81 -10.85 47.42
N VAL A 10 23.04 -9.83 48.26
CA VAL A 10 22.88 -8.41 47.89
C VAL A 10 23.80 -8.05 46.74
N THR A 11 25.09 -8.41 46.83
CA THR A 11 26.06 -8.15 45.75
C THR A 11 25.66 -8.80 44.41
N LYS A 12 25.13 -10.03 44.45
CA LYS A 12 24.62 -10.71 43.24
C LYS A 12 23.36 -10.04 42.70
N LEU A 13 22.52 -9.47 43.56
CA LEU A 13 21.31 -8.78 43.16
C LEU A 13 21.66 -7.45 42.49
N ASP A 14 22.58 -6.67 43.06
CA ASP A 14 23.08 -5.43 42.48
C ASP A 14 23.65 -5.68 41.07
N GLY A 15 24.52 -6.69 40.93
CA GLY A 15 25.06 -7.04 39.61
C GLY A 15 24.02 -7.52 38.59
N LYS A 16 22.86 -8.03 39.03
CA LYS A 16 21.73 -8.36 38.14
C LYS A 16 20.93 -7.11 37.76
N ILE A 17 20.78 -6.17 38.69
CA ILE A 17 20.12 -4.88 38.46
C ILE A 17 20.92 -4.03 37.48
N ASP A 18 22.24 -4.01 37.59
CA ASP A 18 23.12 -3.33 36.64
C ASP A 18 22.93 -3.89 35.22
N ARG A 19 22.98 -5.21 35.06
CA ARG A 19 22.74 -5.86 33.75
C ARG A 19 21.34 -5.60 33.21
N LEU A 20 20.32 -5.54 34.06
CA LEU A 20 18.97 -5.18 33.65
C LEU A 20 18.92 -3.74 33.15
N THR A 21 19.62 -2.83 33.83
CA THR A 21 19.74 -1.42 33.43
C THR A 21 20.39 -1.30 32.06
N ASP A 22 21.53 -1.97 31.84
CA ASP A 22 22.21 -2.00 30.54
C ASP A 22 21.32 -2.55 29.42
N THR A 23 20.55 -3.60 29.73
CA THR A 23 19.63 -4.22 28.77
C THR A 23 18.47 -3.29 28.43
N ILE A 24 17.91 -2.59 29.42
CA ILE A 24 16.84 -1.60 29.23
C ILE A 24 17.33 -0.44 28.37
N GLU A 25 18.54 0.05 28.60
CA GLU A 25 19.14 1.09 27.76
C GLU A 25 19.30 0.62 26.31
N SER A 26 19.81 -0.60 26.11
CA SER A 26 19.94 -1.19 24.77
C SER A 26 18.58 -1.30 24.05
N ILE A 27 17.52 -1.72 24.77
CA ILE A 27 16.16 -1.79 24.23
C ILE A 27 15.65 -0.39 23.86
N ARG A 28 15.89 0.62 24.72
CA ARG A 28 15.49 2.00 24.45
C ARG A 28 16.12 2.53 23.17
N PHE A 29 17.41 2.26 22.94
CA PHE A 29 18.09 2.64 21.70
C PHE A 29 17.46 1.96 20.48
N ALA A 30 17.23 0.65 20.55
CA ALA A 30 16.59 -0.10 19.47
C ALA A 30 15.17 0.42 19.19
N GLN A 31 14.38 0.73 20.21
CA GLN A 31 13.03 1.30 20.06
C GLN A 31 13.04 2.69 19.43
N THR A 32 14.05 3.50 19.74
CA THR A 32 14.20 4.83 19.13
C THR A 32 14.49 4.71 17.63
N ASP A 33 15.41 3.81 17.24
CA ASP A 33 15.69 3.54 15.82
C ASP A 33 14.47 2.92 15.10
N MET A 34 13.76 2.00 15.75
CA MET A 34 12.53 1.44 15.18
C MET A 34 11.45 2.51 14.97
N TYR A 35 11.26 3.41 15.93
CA TYR A 35 10.29 4.49 15.81
C TYR A 35 10.56 5.34 14.57
N GLU A 36 11.82 5.74 14.36
CA GLU A 36 12.21 6.51 13.17
C GLU A 36 11.94 5.73 11.87
N LYS A 37 12.28 4.44 11.82
CA LYS A 37 11.99 3.60 10.65
C LYS A 37 10.49 3.48 10.39
N VAL A 38 9.68 3.26 11.42
CA VAL A 38 8.22 3.17 11.29
C VAL A 38 7.64 4.48 10.77
N THR A 39 8.07 5.62 11.31
CA THR A 39 7.65 6.93 10.82
C THR A 39 8.04 7.15 9.35
N ASN A 40 9.22 6.68 8.91
CA ASN A 40 9.62 6.77 7.51
C ASN A 40 8.78 5.86 6.61
N ILE A 41 8.42 4.65 7.08
CA ILE A 41 7.49 3.75 6.37
C ILE A 41 6.11 4.39 6.25
N GLU A 42 5.58 4.96 7.33
CA GLU A 42 4.30 5.66 7.32
C GLU A 42 4.28 6.79 6.29
N LYS A 43 5.35 7.60 6.22
CA LYS A 43 5.48 8.64 5.19
C LYS A 43 5.50 8.03 3.78
N ALA A 44 6.28 6.99 3.54
CA ALA A 44 6.35 6.35 2.23
C ALA A 44 4.99 5.76 1.78
N ILE A 45 4.15 5.32 2.73
CA ILE A 45 2.84 4.75 2.44
C ILE A 45 1.77 5.83 2.29
N TYR A 46 1.70 6.76 3.24
CA TYR A 46 0.56 7.67 3.43
C TYR A 46 0.82 9.12 3.02
N ASN A 47 2.02 9.47 2.54
CA ASN A 47 2.22 10.80 1.98
C ASN A 47 1.18 11.06 0.87
N PRO A 48 0.39 12.15 0.95
CA PRO A 48 -0.72 12.39 0.05
C PRO A 48 -0.30 12.67 -1.40
N ASP A 49 0.94 13.12 -1.62
CA ASP A 49 1.43 13.52 -2.94
C ASP A 49 2.26 12.42 -3.59
N GLU A 50 3.17 11.80 -2.84
CA GLU A 50 4.14 10.83 -3.37
C GLU A 50 4.04 9.44 -2.76
N GLY A 51 3.19 9.26 -1.74
CA GLY A 51 3.03 8.01 -1.02
C GLY A 51 2.39 6.93 -1.87
N LEU A 52 2.56 5.68 -1.45
CA LEU A 52 2.11 4.52 -2.19
C LEU A 52 0.58 4.52 -2.43
N TYR A 53 -0.20 4.99 -1.47
CA TYR A 53 -1.66 5.15 -1.63
C TYR A 53 -2.04 6.24 -2.64
N ALA A 54 -1.29 7.33 -2.70
CA ALA A 54 -1.55 8.40 -3.67
C ALA A 54 -1.38 7.89 -5.11
N ARG A 55 -0.28 7.17 -5.36
CA ARG A 55 0.00 6.56 -6.66
C ARG A 55 -1.00 5.47 -7.03
N LEU A 56 -1.43 4.66 -6.06
CA LEU A 56 -2.46 3.65 -6.30
C LEU A 56 -3.77 4.30 -6.75
N LYS A 57 -4.18 5.38 -6.07
CA LYS A 57 -5.40 6.12 -6.41
C LYS A 57 -5.33 6.76 -7.80
N GLU A 58 -4.18 7.34 -8.15
CA GLU A 58 -3.94 7.89 -9.49
C GLU A 58 -4.09 6.79 -10.56
N GLN A 59 -3.44 5.64 -10.37
CA GLN A 59 -3.54 4.50 -11.27
C GLN A 59 -4.97 3.94 -11.38
N GLU A 60 -5.73 3.91 -10.29
CA GLU A 60 -7.13 3.52 -10.30
C GLU A 60 -7.99 4.48 -11.12
N SER A 61 -7.77 5.79 -10.98
CA SER A 61 -8.44 6.83 -11.76
C SER A 61 -8.14 6.69 -13.25
N ASP A 62 -6.87 6.55 -13.63
CA ASP A 62 -6.45 6.37 -15.03
C ASP A 62 -7.07 5.12 -15.64
N LEU A 63 -7.17 4.04 -14.86
CA LEU A 63 -7.77 2.78 -15.29
C LEU A 63 -9.29 2.89 -15.47
N GLU A 64 -9.97 3.69 -14.65
CA GLU A 64 -11.38 4.01 -14.82
C GLU A 64 -11.63 4.82 -16.10
N ASP A 65 -10.84 5.87 -16.33
CA ASP A 65 -10.92 6.71 -17.55
C ASP A 65 -10.72 5.88 -18.83
N LEU A 66 -9.73 4.98 -18.82
CA LEU A 66 -9.47 4.08 -19.94
C LEU A 66 -10.64 3.10 -20.19
N LYS A 67 -11.26 2.59 -19.13
CA LYS A 67 -12.44 1.72 -19.26
C LYS A 67 -13.62 2.48 -19.85
N GLU A 68 -13.86 3.70 -19.41
CA GLU A 68 -14.92 4.55 -19.92
C GLU A 68 -14.72 4.88 -21.41
N PHE A 69 -13.50 5.28 -21.77
CA PHE A 69 -13.13 5.52 -23.16
C PHE A 69 -13.37 4.29 -24.04
N LYS A 70 -12.90 3.11 -23.60
CA LYS A 70 -13.10 1.85 -24.31
C LYS A 70 -14.60 1.53 -24.47
N ALA A 71 -15.40 1.73 -23.42
CA ALA A 71 -16.84 1.48 -23.46
C ALA A 71 -17.54 2.41 -24.46
N ASN A 72 -17.16 3.69 -24.49
CA ASN A 72 -17.70 4.67 -25.42
C ASN A 72 -17.36 4.32 -26.88
N ILE A 73 -16.09 4.02 -27.18
CA ILE A 73 -15.68 3.58 -28.52
C ILE A 73 -16.42 2.32 -28.95
N THR A 74 -16.58 1.35 -28.05
CA THR A 74 -17.31 0.11 -28.34
C THR A 74 -18.76 0.39 -28.73
N LYS A 75 -19.45 1.29 -28.01
CA LYS A 75 -20.81 1.72 -28.36
C LYS A 75 -20.85 2.39 -29.74
N PHE A 76 -19.92 3.31 -30.03
CA PHE A 76 -19.82 3.95 -31.33
C PHE A 76 -19.60 2.96 -32.47
N LEU A 77 -18.71 1.97 -32.27
CA LEU A 77 -18.47 0.92 -33.25
C LEU A 77 -19.73 0.11 -33.56
N TRP A 78 -20.54 -0.23 -32.54
CA TRP A 78 -21.81 -0.92 -32.76
C TRP A 78 -22.82 -0.09 -33.55
N ILE A 79 -22.90 1.21 -33.30
CA ILE A 79 -23.77 2.13 -34.05
C ILE A 79 -23.35 2.17 -35.52
N ILE A 80 -22.06 2.35 -35.81
CA ILE A 80 -21.54 2.38 -37.18
C ILE A 80 -21.78 1.04 -37.86
N THR A 81 -21.47 -0.07 -37.18
CA THR A 81 -21.58 -1.42 -37.76
C THR A 81 -23.04 -1.78 -38.07
N SER A 82 -23.97 -1.47 -37.18
CA SER A 82 -25.40 -1.67 -37.42
C SER A 82 -25.94 -0.76 -38.52
N GLY A 83 -25.51 0.51 -38.56
CA GLY A 83 -25.85 1.45 -39.63
C GLY A 83 -25.39 0.97 -41.00
N MET A 84 -24.13 0.53 -41.11
CA MET A 84 -23.58 -0.04 -42.36
C MET A 84 -24.36 -1.29 -42.78
N THR A 85 -24.69 -2.19 -41.85
CA THR A 85 -25.45 -3.40 -42.13
C THR A 85 -26.85 -3.07 -42.68
N GLY A 86 -27.55 -2.10 -42.08
CA GLY A 86 -28.86 -1.64 -42.56
C GLY A 86 -28.81 -1.06 -43.98
N ILE A 87 -27.77 -0.28 -44.29
CA ILE A 87 -27.55 0.26 -45.64
C ILE A 87 -27.30 -0.87 -46.65
N LEU A 88 -26.46 -1.84 -46.31
CA LEU A 88 -26.17 -2.98 -47.19
C LEU A 88 -27.43 -3.82 -47.48
N ILE A 89 -28.26 -4.06 -46.47
CA ILE A 89 -29.54 -4.76 -46.64
C ILE A 89 -30.44 -3.98 -47.61
N LYS A 90 -30.58 -2.66 -47.42
CA LYS A 90 -31.40 -1.81 -48.30
C LYS A 90 -30.90 -1.85 -49.75
N PHE A 91 -29.60 -1.68 -49.97
CA PHE A 91 -28.99 -1.75 -51.30
C PHE A 91 -29.23 -3.10 -51.98
N GLY A 92 -29.18 -4.20 -51.23
CA GLY A 92 -29.49 -5.53 -51.75
C GLY A 92 -30.94 -5.66 -52.22
N PHE A 93 -31.90 -5.11 -51.47
CA PHE A 93 -33.30 -5.08 -51.89
C PHE A 93 -33.51 -4.22 -53.14
N ASP A 94 -32.93 -3.02 -53.18
CA ASP A 94 -33.06 -2.07 -54.30
C ASP A 94 -32.49 -2.62 -55.63
N LEU A 95 -31.52 -3.55 -55.58
CA LEU A 95 -30.97 -4.23 -56.77
C LEU A 95 -31.79 -5.45 -57.24
N SER A 96 -32.68 -5.96 -56.40
CA SER A 96 -33.44 -7.20 -56.65
C SER A 96 -34.90 -6.97 -57.08
N GLY A 97 -35.41 -5.74 -56.92
CA GLY A 97 -36.72 -5.30 -57.39
C GLY A 97 -36.61 -4.43 -58.64
#